data_AF-A0A8T4ZBQ4-F1
#
_entry.id   AF-A0A8T4ZBQ4-F1
#
_cell.length_a   1.000
_cell.length_b   1.000
_cell.length_c   1.000
_cell.angle_alpha   90.00
_cell.angle_beta   90.00
_cell.angle_gamma   90.00
#
_symmetry.space_group_name_H-M   'P 1'
#
loop_
_entity.id
_entity.type
_entity.pdbx_description
1 polymer ?
#
loop_
_entity_poly.entity_id
_entity_poly.type
_entity_poly.pdbx_seq_one_letter_code
_entity_poly.pdbx_strand_id
1 'polypeptide(L)'
;MVTNRKLSVCALVQGFYGYRIVSNIKGRTPEGWNLEVCEFTNKLPDPVDDPRSLIPKPPHCDLILSLGEHPTIAALLPEITQAAAASSVICPVDNHDWVPLGLIKQVSERLSDLGVAYVFPKPLCSLQDNVDDDYIRLFAEKFGRPRLRIILNGKVISRVDVLRSSPCGATYFVAERLVGLKAYEAALRAGLLTQLYPCLASKAEALNYGRSLINEAARIMSRTVEESILKAGLSSDVEVQG
;
A
#
# COMPACT_ATOMS: atom_id res chain seq x y z
N MET A 1 11.30 21.24 -2.29
CA MET A 1 9.99 21.88 -2.59
C MET A 1 8.96 20.76 -2.64
N VAL A 2 8.05 20.68 -1.68
CA VAL A 2 6.92 19.74 -1.77
C VAL A 2 6.00 20.31 -2.82
N THR A 3 5.95 19.69 -3.99
CA THR A 3 5.02 20.09 -5.03
C THR A 3 3.61 19.91 -4.47
N ASN A 4 2.89 21.02 -4.30
CA ASN A 4 1.51 21.09 -3.81
C ASN A 4 0.56 20.55 -4.89
N ARG A 5 0.74 19.29 -5.28
CA ARG A 5 -0.08 18.62 -6.28
C ARG A 5 -1.31 18.06 -5.59
N LYS A 6 -2.47 18.48 -6.07
CA LYS A 6 -3.77 18.01 -5.62
C LYS A 6 -3.98 16.57 -6.10
N LEU A 7 -4.61 15.76 -5.26
CA LEU A 7 -5.01 14.39 -5.59
C LEU A 7 -6.34 14.11 -4.91
N SER A 8 -7.37 13.78 -5.69
CA SER A 8 -8.64 13.28 -5.17
C SER A 8 -8.65 11.75 -5.25
N VAL A 9 -8.77 11.10 -4.10
CA VAL A 9 -8.79 9.64 -3.97
C VAL A 9 -10.16 9.19 -3.48
N CYS A 10 -10.78 8.25 -4.18
CA CYS A 10 -11.93 7.51 -3.67
C CYS A 10 -11.49 6.11 -3.23
N ALA A 11 -11.50 5.86 -1.93
CA ALA A 11 -11.21 4.55 -1.35
C ALA A 11 -12.47 3.70 -1.26
N LEU A 12 -12.46 2.56 -1.95
CA LEU A 12 -13.52 1.55 -1.86
C LEU A 12 -13.21 0.66 -0.66
N VAL A 13 -13.98 0.77 0.42
CA VAL A 13 -13.67 0.07 1.68
C VAL A 13 -14.67 -1.04 1.94
N GLN A 14 -14.16 -2.21 2.29
CA GLN A 14 -14.94 -3.30 2.88
C GLN A 14 -14.17 -3.85 4.08
N GLY A 15 -14.89 -4.16 5.17
CA GLY A 15 -14.33 -4.85 6.33
C GLY A 15 -13.16 -4.14 7.02
N PHE A 16 -12.54 -4.85 7.95
CA PHE A 16 -11.47 -4.32 8.79
C PHE A 16 -10.22 -3.96 7.98
N TYR A 17 -9.97 -4.67 6.87
CA TYR A 17 -8.81 -4.44 6.02
C TYR A 17 -8.78 -3.01 5.48
N GLY A 18 -9.86 -2.60 4.82
CA GLY A 18 -9.95 -1.27 4.21
C GLY A 18 -9.98 -0.15 5.25
N TYR A 19 -10.74 -0.32 6.35
CA TYR A 19 -10.82 0.69 7.41
C TYR A 19 -9.48 1.01 8.04
N ARG A 20 -8.65 -0.02 8.29
CA ARG A 20 -7.32 0.19 8.89
C ARG A 20 -6.42 1.02 7.97
N ILE A 21 -6.40 0.69 6.69
CA ILE A 21 -5.58 1.39 5.69
C ILE A 21 -6.04 2.83 5.55
N VAL A 22 -7.35 3.06 5.36
CA VAL A 22 -7.92 4.41 5.26
C VAL A 22 -7.67 5.23 6.51
N SER A 23 -7.77 4.64 7.71
CA SER A 23 -7.48 5.35 8.96
C SER A 23 -6.03 5.87 9.00
N ASN A 24 -5.06 5.04 8.61
CA ASN A 24 -3.66 5.47 8.52
C ASN A 24 -3.44 6.53 7.44
N ILE A 25 -4.07 6.39 6.27
CA ILE A 25 -3.96 7.38 5.19
C ILE A 25 -4.56 8.72 5.65
N LYS A 26 -5.79 8.73 6.17
CA LYS A 26 -6.48 9.94 6.67
C LYS A 26 -5.64 10.72 7.68
N GLY A 27 -4.99 10.03 8.62
CA GLY A 27 -4.14 10.68 9.62
C GLY A 27 -2.84 11.30 9.08
N ARG A 28 -2.51 11.05 7.80
CA ARG A 28 -1.22 11.41 7.18
C ARG A 28 -1.36 11.92 5.75
N THR A 29 -2.57 12.24 5.33
CA THR A 29 -2.88 12.79 4.01
C THR A 29 -2.15 14.13 3.85
N PRO A 30 -1.38 14.32 2.76
CA PRO A 30 -0.76 15.61 2.47
C PRO A 30 -1.79 16.73 2.32
N GLU A 31 -1.36 17.96 2.56
CA GLU A 31 -2.16 19.14 2.23
C GLU A 31 -2.50 19.15 0.73
N GLY A 32 -3.77 19.48 0.41
CA GLY A 32 -4.26 19.51 -0.97
C GLY A 32 -4.76 18.17 -1.53
N TRP A 33 -4.62 17.06 -0.79
CA TRP A 33 -5.26 15.79 -1.15
C TRP A 33 -6.66 15.70 -0.53
N ASN A 34 -7.59 15.13 -1.28
CA ASN A 34 -8.91 14.75 -0.80
C ASN A 34 -9.00 13.23 -0.74
N LEU A 35 -9.51 12.68 0.36
CA LEU A 35 -9.73 11.24 0.50
C LEU A 35 -11.19 11.01 0.90
N GLU A 36 -11.96 10.50 -0.05
CA GLU A 36 -13.34 10.09 0.15
C GLU A 36 -13.42 8.57 0.28
N VAL A 37 -14.42 8.10 1.03
CA VAL A 37 -14.59 6.68 1.34
C VAL A 37 -15.96 6.25 0.85
N CYS A 38 -15.98 5.24 -0.02
CA CYS A 38 -17.17 4.55 -0.45
C CYS A 38 -17.19 3.17 0.17
N GLU A 39 -18.10 2.94 1.11
CA GLU A 39 -18.19 1.69 1.85
C GLU A 39 -19.07 0.68 1.11
N PHE A 40 -18.56 -0.54 0.97
CA PHE A 40 -19.33 -1.70 0.56
C PHE A 40 -19.83 -2.45 1.79
N THR A 41 -21.00 -3.09 1.67
CA THR A 41 -21.51 -3.94 2.73
C THR A 41 -20.58 -5.14 2.95
N ASN A 42 -20.38 -5.52 4.22
CA ASN A 42 -19.56 -6.70 4.58
C ASN A 42 -20.18 -8.02 4.10
N LYS A 43 -21.50 -8.03 3.87
CA LYS A 43 -22.22 -9.12 3.23
C LYS A 43 -22.65 -8.62 1.85
N LEU A 44 -21.89 -8.97 0.83
CA LEU A 44 -22.41 -8.89 -0.52
C LEU A 44 -23.41 -10.04 -0.66
N PRO A 45 -24.62 -9.79 -1.17
CA PRO A 45 -25.58 -10.87 -1.37
C PRO A 45 -24.98 -11.88 -2.35
N ASP A 46 -25.19 -13.17 -2.11
CA ASP A 46 -24.88 -14.21 -3.08
C ASP A 46 -26.14 -15.04 -3.33
N PRO A 47 -26.57 -15.23 -4.60
CA PRO A 47 -26.14 -14.52 -5.82
C PRO A 47 -26.79 -13.12 -5.93
N VAL A 48 -26.12 -12.16 -6.59
CA VAL A 48 -26.75 -10.89 -7.05
C VAL A 48 -27.08 -10.99 -8.53
N ASP A 49 -28.34 -10.72 -8.89
CA ASP A 49 -28.80 -10.76 -10.30
C ASP A 49 -28.10 -9.74 -11.20
N ASP A 50 -27.88 -8.51 -10.70
CA ASP A 50 -27.05 -7.49 -11.38
C ASP A 50 -25.99 -6.93 -10.44
N PRO A 51 -24.71 -7.37 -10.56
CA PRO A 51 -23.61 -6.86 -9.74
C PRO A 51 -23.43 -5.34 -9.80
N ARG A 52 -23.85 -4.68 -10.87
CA ARG A 52 -23.77 -3.21 -11.00
C ARG A 52 -24.66 -2.48 -10.01
N SER A 53 -25.71 -3.12 -9.52
CA SER A 53 -26.54 -2.57 -8.44
C SER A 53 -25.79 -2.39 -7.11
N LEU A 54 -24.64 -3.05 -6.95
CA LEU A 54 -23.77 -2.94 -5.77
C LEU A 54 -22.84 -1.74 -5.83
N ILE A 55 -22.73 -1.06 -6.99
CA ILE A 55 -21.83 0.07 -7.16
C ILE A 55 -22.33 1.22 -6.25
N PRO A 56 -21.55 1.64 -5.24
CA PRO A 56 -21.87 2.85 -4.49
C PRO A 56 -21.78 4.03 -5.46
N LYS A 57 -22.50 5.13 -5.21
CA LYS A 57 -22.34 6.36 -6.01
C LYS A 57 -21.00 6.98 -5.65
N PRO A 58 -19.94 6.80 -6.46
CA PRO A 58 -18.64 7.32 -6.09
C PRO A 58 -18.59 8.83 -6.41
N PRO A 59 -17.83 9.62 -5.65
CA PRO A 59 -17.55 11.00 -6.03
C PRO A 59 -16.66 11.02 -7.28
N HIS A 60 -16.59 12.18 -7.93
CA HIS A 60 -15.54 12.42 -8.91
C HIS A 60 -14.16 12.41 -8.25
N CYS A 61 -13.23 11.64 -8.78
CA CYS A 61 -11.89 11.54 -8.24
C CYS A 61 -10.85 11.26 -9.33
N ASP A 62 -9.58 11.49 -9.01
CA ASP A 62 -8.47 11.16 -9.92
C ASP A 62 -8.11 9.67 -9.84
N LEU A 63 -8.16 9.11 -8.62
CA LEU A 63 -7.64 7.79 -8.29
C LEU A 63 -8.63 6.97 -7.46
N ILE A 64 -8.93 5.75 -7.91
CA ILE A 64 -9.61 4.72 -7.12
C ILE A 64 -8.59 3.91 -6.33
N LEU A 65 -8.78 3.81 -5.01
CA LEU A 65 -8.04 2.89 -4.14
C LEU A 65 -8.97 1.74 -3.71
N SER A 66 -8.81 0.57 -4.31
CA SER A 66 -9.68 -0.59 -4.08
C SER A 66 -9.26 -1.39 -2.85
N LEU A 67 -9.93 -1.21 -1.73
CA LEU A 67 -9.69 -1.93 -0.47
C LEU A 67 -10.85 -2.87 -0.12
N GLY A 68 -11.40 -3.53 -1.15
CA GLY A 68 -12.42 -4.56 -1.01
C GLY A 68 -11.85 -5.90 -0.55
N GLU A 69 -12.66 -6.67 0.18
CA GLU A 69 -12.34 -8.01 0.69
C GLU A 69 -13.12 -9.10 -0.10
N HIS A 70 -13.55 -8.81 -1.33
CA HIS A 70 -14.35 -9.73 -2.16
C HIS A 70 -14.09 -9.57 -3.67
N PRO A 71 -14.03 -10.68 -4.44
CA PRO A 71 -13.85 -10.65 -5.91
C PRO A 71 -14.81 -9.73 -6.66
N THR A 72 -16.08 -9.69 -6.24
CA THR A 72 -17.09 -8.84 -6.86
C THR A 72 -16.71 -7.36 -6.87
N ILE A 73 -16.06 -6.86 -5.81
CA ILE A 73 -15.64 -5.45 -5.75
C ILE A 73 -14.55 -5.19 -6.79
N ALA A 74 -13.55 -6.07 -6.87
CA ALA A 74 -12.49 -5.96 -7.87
C ALA A 74 -13.04 -6.09 -9.31
N ALA A 75 -14.04 -6.95 -9.53
CA ALA A 75 -14.69 -7.15 -10.82
C ALA A 75 -15.44 -5.90 -11.32
N LEU A 76 -15.98 -5.10 -10.41
CA LEU A 76 -16.73 -3.88 -10.69
C LEU A 76 -15.85 -2.63 -10.89
N LEU A 77 -14.53 -2.76 -10.78
CA LEU A 77 -13.62 -1.62 -10.90
C LEU A 77 -13.77 -0.84 -12.22
N PRO A 78 -13.95 -1.47 -13.41
CA PRO A 78 -14.18 -0.72 -14.64
C PRO A 78 -15.40 0.20 -14.56
N GLU A 79 -16.54 -0.31 -14.08
CA GLU A 79 -17.78 0.43 -13.95
C GLU A 79 -17.69 1.54 -12.88
N ILE A 80 -17.07 1.24 -11.73
CA ILE A 80 -16.85 2.21 -10.65
C ILE A 80 -15.94 3.34 -11.14
N THR A 81 -14.90 3.02 -11.90
CA THR A 81 -13.96 3.99 -12.45
C THR A 81 -14.65 4.94 -13.42
N GLN A 82 -15.51 4.42 -14.32
CA GLN A 82 -16.32 5.25 -15.21
C GLN A 82 -17.29 6.14 -14.42
N ALA A 83 -17.98 5.59 -13.42
CA ALA A 83 -18.93 6.35 -12.59
C ALA A 83 -18.24 7.48 -11.81
N ALA A 84 -16.99 7.27 -11.37
CA ALA A 84 -16.17 8.27 -10.69
C ALA A 84 -15.44 9.24 -11.65
N ALA A 85 -15.50 9.00 -12.96
CA ALA A 85 -14.63 9.64 -13.96
C ALA A 85 -13.14 9.62 -13.58
N ALA A 86 -12.69 8.53 -12.96
CA ALA A 86 -11.31 8.38 -12.51
C ALA A 86 -10.39 7.94 -13.65
N SER A 87 -9.14 8.40 -13.60
CA SER A 87 -8.12 8.06 -14.61
C SER A 87 -7.16 6.97 -14.14
N SER A 88 -7.15 6.66 -12.84
CA SER A 88 -6.21 5.71 -12.26
C SER A 88 -6.84 4.77 -11.22
N VAL A 89 -6.32 3.54 -11.11
CA VAL A 89 -6.77 2.53 -10.15
C VAL A 89 -5.57 1.86 -9.46
N ILE A 90 -5.59 1.82 -8.12
CA ILE A 90 -4.73 0.94 -7.32
C ILE A 90 -5.60 -0.16 -6.73
N CYS A 91 -5.36 -1.41 -7.17
CA CYS A 91 -6.06 -2.59 -6.67
C CYS A 91 -5.06 -3.59 -6.04
N PRO A 92 -4.71 -3.41 -4.75
CA PRO A 92 -3.78 -4.29 -4.07
C PRO A 92 -4.26 -5.73 -4.01
N VAL A 93 -3.33 -6.66 -4.19
CA VAL A 93 -3.55 -8.09 -3.98
C VAL A 93 -2.93 -8.45 -2.64
N ASP A 94 -3.66 -8.11 -1.58
CA ASP A 94 -3.30 -8.46 -0.20
C ASP A 94 -3.92 -9.80 0.23
N ASN A 95 -4.90 -10.31 -0.52
CA ASN A 95 -5.35 -11.69 -0.49
C ASN A 95 -5.69 -12.17 -1.90
N HIS A 96 -5.19 -13.33 -2.29
CA HIS A 96 -5.42 -13.91 -3.61
C HIS A 96 -6.88 -14.34 -3.83
N ASP A 97 -7.61 -14.62 -2.76
CA ASP A 97 -9.03 -14.96 -2.84
C ASP A 97 -9.90 -13.74 -3.16
N TRP A 98 -9.44 -12.52 -2.83
CA TRP A 98 -10.16 -11.28 -3.13
C TRP A 98 -9.87 -10.77 -4.54
N VAL A 99 -8.66 -11.02 -5.04
CA VAL A 99 -8.22 -10.56 -6.37
C VAL A 99 -7.47 -11.69 -7.09
N PRO A 100 -8.20 -12.73 -7.56
CA PRO A 100 -7.58 -13.89 -8.21
C PRO A 100 -6.95 -13.53 -9.56
N LEU A 101 -5.98 -14.34 -10.00
CA LEU A 101 -5.21 -14.09 -11.23
C LEU A 101 -6.07 -13.90 -12.48
N GLY A 102 -7.10 -14.73 -12.66
CA GLY A 102 -8.02 -14.61 -13.79
C GLY A 102 -8.77 -13.28 -13.78
N LEU A 103 -9.16 -12.83 -12.59
CA LEU A 103 -9.84 -11.54 -12.42
C LEU A 103 -8.92 -10.36 -12.69
N ILE A 104 -7.65 -10.42 -12.26
CA ILE A 104 -6.66 -9.38 -12.59
C ILE A 104 -6.58 -9.21 -14.10
N LYS A 105 -6.48 -10.30 -14.87
CA LYS A 105 -6.39 -10.24 -16.33
C LYS A 105 -7.63 -9.60 -16.93
N GLN A 106 -8.82 -10.07 -16.55
CA GLN A 106 -10.09 -9.54 -17.04
C GLN A 106 -10.26 -8.05 -16.73
N VAL A 107 -9.99 -7.63 -15.49
CA VAL A 107 -10.13 -6.23 -15.08
C VAL A 107 -9.08 -5.36 -15.77
N SER A 108 -7.85 -5.83 -15.95
CA SER A 108 -6.78 -5.12 -16.66
C SER A 108 -7.15 -4.83 -18.11
N GLU A 109 -7.69 -5.81 -18.84
CA GLU A 109 -8.14 -5.65 -20.23
C GLU A 109 -9.21 -4.55 -20.32
N ARG A 110 -10.23 -4.63 -19.44
CA ARG A 110 -11.32 -3.65 -19.39
C ARG A 110 -10.86 -2.25 -19.02
N LEU A 111 -9.95 -2.11 -18.04
CA LEU A 111 -9.39 -0.79 -17.67
C LEU A 111 -8.53 -0.20 -18.79
N SER A 112 -7.78 -1.04 -19.51
CA SER A 112 -7.00 -0.62 -20.68
C SER A 112 -7.89 -0.09 -21.80
N ASP A 113 -8.99 -0.78 -22.11
CA ASP A 113 -9.96 -0.36 -23.12
C ASP A 113 -10.59 1.00 -22.78
N LEU A 114 -10.67 1.34 -21.48
CA LEU A 114 -11.15 2.61 -20.98
C LEU A 114 -10.07 3.71 -20.93
N GLY A 115 -8.81 3.39 -21.26
CA GLY A 115 -7.69 4.33 -21.14
C GLY A 115 -7.32 4.68 -19.70
N VAL A 116 -7.63 3.81 -18.75
CA VAL A 116 -7.38 4.01 -17.31
C VAL A 116 -6.05 3.38 -16.92
N ALA A 117 -5.20 4.11 -16.21
CA ALA A 117 -3.97 3.56 -15.64
C ALA A 117 -4.28 2.66 -14.44
N TYR A 118 -3.58 1.54 -14.29
CA TYR A 118 -3.84 0.62 -13.18
C TYR A 118 -2.60 -0.09 -12.66
N VAL A 119 -2.62 -0.43 -11.38
CA VAL A 119 -1.61 -1.29 -10.75
C VAL A 119 -2.25 -2.28 -9.78
N PHE A 120 -1.67 -3.48 -9.73
CA PHE A 120 -2.04 -4.54 -8.80
C PHE A 120 -0.87 -4.90 -7.89
N PRO A 121 -0.46 -4.02 -6.95
CA PRO A 121 0.67 -4.27 -6.08
C PRO A 121 0.44 -5.51 -5.21
N LYS A 122 1.50 -6.30 -5.04
CA LYS A 122 1.50 -7.60 -4.35
C LYS A 122 2.60 -7.63 -3.29
N PRO A 123 2.30 -7.49 -1.99
CA PRO A 123 1.10 -6.84 -1.43
C PRO A 123 1.11 -5.32 -1.68
N LEU A 124 0.16 -4.56 -1.14
CA LEU A 124 0.03 -3.11 -1.31
C LEU A 124 1.32 -2.34 -0.97
N CYS A 125 2.09 -2.79 0.02
CA CYS A 125 3.38 -2.17 0.36
C CYS A 125 4.52 -2.50 -0.63
N SER A 126 4.27 -3.19 -1.74
CA SER A 126 5.23 -3.33 -2.84
C SER A 126 5.07 -2.25 -3.92
N LEU A 127 4.03 -1.40 -3.82
CA LEU A 127 3.80 -0.28 -4.73
C LEU A 127 5.01 0.67 -4.75
N GLN A 128 5.59 0.88 -5.94
CA GLN A 128 6.73 1.76 -6.15
C GLN A 128 6.28 3.14 -6.68
N ASP A 129 7.11 4.16 -6.49
CA ASP A 129 6.93 5.53 -7.00
C ASP A 129 7.56 5.76 -8.39
N ASN A 130 7.83 4.70 -9.14
CA ASN A 130 8.30 4.80 -10.53
C ASN A 130 7.25 4.28 -11.53
N VAL A 131 5.98 4.27 -11.14
CA VAL A 131 4.87 3.92 -12.04
C VAL A 131 4.69 5.02 -13.08
N ASP A 132 4.38 4.60 -14.31
CA ASP A 132 4.11 5.47 -15.45
C ASP A 132 2.66 6.00 -15.43
N ASP A 133 2.29 6.65 -14.32
CA ASP A 133 1.03 7.36 -14.14
C ASP A 133 1.20 8.40 -13.02
N ASP A 134 0.75 9.63 -13.25
CA ASP A 134 0.99 10.73 -12.33
C ASP A 134 0.27 10.56 -10.98
N TYR A 135 -0.97 10.06 -11.00
CA TYR A 135 -1.78 9.92 -9.79
C TYR A 135 -1.34 8.73 -8.93
N ILE A 136 -1.05 7.58 -9.55
CA ILE A 136 -0.51 6.41 -8.85
C ILE A 136 0.87 6.75 -8.28
N ARG A 137 1.72 7.45 -9.03
CA ARG A 137 3.04 7.89 -8.56
C ARG A 137 2.93 8.84 -7.37
N LEU A 138 2.06 9.85 -7.46
CA LEU A 138 1.83 10.81 -6.39
C LEU A 138 1.34 10.11 -5.11
N PHE A 139 0.43 9.14 -5.23
CA PHE A 139 0.04 8.28 -4.12
C PHE A 139 1.25 7.51 -3.56
N ALA A 140 1.99 6.84 -4.43
CA ALA A 140 3.12 5.98 -4.09
C ALA A 140 4.33 6.73 -3.53
N GLU A 141 4.46 8.05 -3.70
CA GLU A 141 5.47 8.88 -3.04
C GLU A 141 5.21 9.00 -1.52
N LYS A 142 3.95 8.86 -1.09
CA LYS A 142 3.54 8.96 0.33
C LYS A 142 3.20 7.61 0.96
N PHE A 143 2.53 6.75 0.19
CA PHE A 143 1.98 5.48 0.64
C PHE A 143 2.34 4.39 -0.36
N GLY A 144 3.29 3.52 0.00
CA GLY A 144 3.79 2.47 -0.90
C GLY A 144 4.93 1.70 -0.26
N ARG A 145 5.98 1.40 -1.01
CA ARG A 145 7.16 0.70 -0.50
C ARG A 145 7.86 1.52 0.57
N PRO A 146 8.00 1.03 1.82
CA PRO A 146 8.57 1.81 2.91
C PRO A 146 9.94 2.43 2.58
N ARG A 147 10.15 3.67 2.98
CA ARG A 147 11.45 4.36 2.90
C ARG A 147 11.76 5.01 4.24
N LEU A 148 12.90 4.66 4.81
CA LEU A 148 13.34 5.12 6.12
C LEU A 148 14.65 5.90 6.00
N ARG A 149 14.90 6.77 6.97
CA ARG A 149 16.23 7.29 7.30
C ARG A 149 16.56 6.85 8.71
N ILE A 150 17.65 6.12 8.89
CA ILE A 150 18.10 5.60 10.19
C ILE A 150 19.34 6.37 10.61
N ILE A 151 19.40 6.76 11.87
CA ILE A 151 20.56 7.44 12.47
C ILE A 151 21.11 6.51 13.56
N LEU A 152 22.42 6.28 13.52
CA LEU A 152 23.13 5.40 14.45
C LEU A 152 23.90 6.24 15.48
N ASN A 153 23.95 5.74 16.72
CA ASN A 153 24.94 6.15 17.71
C ASN A 153 25.83 4.93 17.98
N GLY A 154 27.03 4.92 17.39
CA GLY A 154 27.86 3.72 17.29
C GLY A 154 27.13 2.62 16.53
N LYS A 155 26.85 1.48 17.19
CA LYS A 155 26.16 0.32 16.60
C LYS A 155 24.65 0.27 16.92
N VAL A 156 24.12 1.26 17.63
CA VAL A 156 22.74 1.29 18.12
C VAL A 156 21.92 2.32 17.34
N ILE A 157 20.69 1.97 17.00
CA ILE A 157 19.75 2.88 16.33
C ILE A 157 19.29 3.93 17.35
N SER A 158 19.63 5.19 17.11
CA SER A 158 19.22 6.31 17.97
C SER A 158 17.92 6.96 17.49
N ARG A 159 17.66 6.94 16.18
CA ARG A 159 16.46 7.54 15.57
C ARG A 159 16.12 6.90 14.24
N VAL A 160 14.83 6.81 13.94
CA VAL A 160 14.29 6.37 12.64
C VAL A 160 13.27 7.39 12.16
N ASP A 161 13.53 8.03 11.02
CA ASP A 161 12.56 8.89 10.35
C ASP A 161 11.86 8.12 9.22
N VAL A 162 10.54 8.19 9.18
CA VAL A 162 9.73 7.61 8.11
C VAL A 162 9.60 8.63 6.97
N LEU A 163 10.28 8.38 5.85
CA LEU A 163 10.20 9.23 4.67
C LEU A 163 9.00 8.85 3.79
N ARG A 164 8.65 7.56 3.76
CA ARG A 164 7.46 7.01 3.11
C ARG A 164 6.97 5.79 3.89
N SER A 165 5.66 5.70 4.10
CA SER A 165 5.04 4.59 4.85
C SER A 165 4.43 3.55 3.93
N SER A 166 4.34 2.31 4.42
CA SER A 166 3.36 1.36 3.92
C SER A 166 1.93 1.92 4.13
N PRO A 167 0.98 1.65 3.22
CA PRO A 167 -0.37 2.22 3.32
C PRO A 167 -1.13 1.78 4.58
N CYS A 168 -0.84 0.57 5.10
CA CYS A 168 -1.43 0.05 6.34
C CYS A 168 -0.84 0.62 7.64
N GLY A 169 0.20 1.46 7.57
CA GLY A 169 0.85 2.07 8.74
C GLY A 169 1.91 1.21 9.42
N ALA A 170 2.20 0.01 8.90
CA ALA A 170 3.22 -0.89 9.46
C ALA A 170 4.60 -0.25 9.60
N THR A 171 4.97 0.63 8.67
CA THR A 171 6.25 1.33 8.72
C THR A 171 6.44 2.14 10.00
N TYR A 172 5.42 2.87 10.45
CA TYR A 172 5.51 3.66 11.69
C TYR A 172 5.63 2.75 12.91
N PHE A 173 4.81 1.70 12.98
CA PHE A 173 4.86 0.73 14.07
C PHE A 173 6.24 0.07 14.21
N VAL A 174 6.84 -0.32 13.08
CA VAL A 174 8.19 -0.90 13.04
C VAL A 174 9.24 0.15 13.42
N ALA A 175 9.19 1.35 12.82
CA ALA A 175 10.18 2.40 13.05
C ALA A 175 10.35 2.75 14.54
N GLU A 176 9.25 2.89 15.28
CA GLU A 176 9.27 3.15 16.73
C GLU A 176 10.02 2.07 17.52
N ARG A 177 9.92 0.81 17.09
CA ARG A 177 10.47 -0.37 17.79
C ARG A 177 11.87 -0.75 17.35
N LEU A 178 12.42 -0.05 16.36
CA LEU A 178 13.82 -0.19 15.96
C LEU A 178 14.75 0.66 16.83
N VAL A 179 14.28 1.75 17.42
CA VAL A 179 15.08 2.61 18.29
C VAL A 179 15.57 1.81 19.50
N GLY A 180 16.87 1.89 19.78
CA GLY A 180 17.54 1.15 20.84
C GLY A 180 18.08 -0.23 20.43
N LEU A 181 17.71 -0.74 19.25
CA LEU A 181 18.26 -2.01 18.75
C LEU A 181 19.66 -1.85 18.16
N LYS A 182 20.42 -2.96 18.14
CA LYS A 182 21.68 -3.00 17.41
C LYS A 182 21.42 -3.09 15.91
N ALA A 183 22.26 -2.44 15.11
CA ALA A 183 22.11 -2.39 13.66
C ALA A 183 22.06 -3.79 13.01
N TYR A 184 22.87 -4.74 13.50
CA TYR A 184 22.95 -6.08 12.90
C TYR A 184 21.67 -6.93 13.06
N GLU A 185 20.84 -6.66 14.07
CA GLU A 185 19.60 -7.42 14.32
C GLU A 185 18.34 -6.72 13.77
N ALA A 186 18.45 -5.43 13.43
CA ALA A 186 17.32 -4.58 13.10
C ALA A 186 16.54 -5.05 11.87
N ALA A 187 17.22 -5.51 10.82
CA ALA A 187 16.55 -6.01 9.60
C ALA A 187 15.70 -7.26 9.87
N LEU A 188 16.24 -8.21 10.65
CA LEU A 188 15.51 -9.40 11.08
C LEU A 188 14.32 -9.00 11.96
N ARG A 189 14.55 -8.12 12.94
CA ARG A 189 13.50 -7.66 13.85
C ARG A 189 12.37 -6.93 13.10
N ALA A 190 12.70 -6.14 12.10
CA ALA A 190 11.72 -5.42 11.27
C ALA A 190 10.78 -6.37 10.52
N GLY A 191 11.32 -7.45 9.94
CA GLY A 191 10.52 -8.48 9.29
C GLY A 191 9.58 -9.17 10.27
N LEU A 192 10.09 -9.60 11.43
CA LEU A 192 9.30 -10.23 12.48
C LEU A 192 8.19 -9.32 13.02
N LEU A 193 8.50 -8.06 13.31
CA LEU A 193 7.53 -7.07 13.78
C LEU A 193 6.40 -6.88 12.74
N THR A 194 6.74 -6.83 11.45
CA THR A 194 5.76 -6.71 10.37
C THR A 194 4.77 -7.86 10.36
N GLN A 195 5.23 -9.10 10.63
CA GLN A 195 4.39 -10.31 10.65
C GLN A 195 3.56 -10.44 11.93
N LEU A 196 4.09 -10.03 13.08
CA LEU A 196 3.43 -10.16 14.38
C LEU A 196 2.21 -9.23 14.47
N TYR A 197 2.38 -7.97 14.06
CA TYR A 197 1.35 -6.93 14.02
C TYR A 197 1.99 -5.71 13.33
N PRO A 198 1.54 -5.20 12.16
CA PRO A 198 0.15 -4.88 11.83
C PRO A 198 -0.26 -5.29 10.39
N CYS A 199 0.51 -6.18 9.74
CA CYS A 199 0.22 -6.56 8.36
C CYS A 199 -1.11 -7.30 8.25
N LEU A 200 -1.89 -6.96 7.21
CA LEU A 200 -3.18 -7.57 6.90
C LEU A 200 -3.12 -8.44 5.65
N ALA A 201 -1.94 -8.56 5.04
CA ALA A 201 -1.75 -9.42 3.88
C ALA A 201 -1.88 -10.90 4.30
N SER A 202 -2.43 -11.71 3.39
CA SER A 202 -2.75 -13.09 3.63
C SER A 202 -1.51 -13.91 4.00
N LYS A 203 -1.71 -14.80 4.98
CA LYS A 203 -0.73 -15.81 5.38
C LYS A 203 -0.73 -17.02 4.46
N ALA A 204 -1.79 -17.21 3.66
CA ALA A 204 -1.90 -18.31 2.73
C ALA A 204 -0.78 -18.23 1.69
N GLU A 205 -0.09 -19.34 1.48
CA GLU A 205 0.80 -19.47 0.33
C GLU A 205 -0.05 -19.63 -0.91
N ALA A 206 0.13 -18.75 -1.89
CA ALA A 206 -0.52 -18.95 -3.16
C ALA A 206 0.33 -19.89 -4.02
N LEU A 207 -0.32 -20.92 -4.55
CA LEU A 207 0.25 -22.00 -5.38
C LEU A 207 1.24 -21.50 -6.45
N ASN A 208 1.05 -20.29 -6.97
CA ASN A 208 1.83 -19.74 -8.08
C ASN A 208 2.93 -18.73 -7.68
N TYR A 209 3.13 -18.45 -6.38
CA TYR A 209 3.96 -17.31 -5.95
C TYR A 209 5.13 -17.68 -5.01
N GLY A 210 5.20 -18.93 -4.55
CA GLY A 210 6.35 -19.45 -3.79
C GLY A 210 6.56 -18.85 -2.39
N ARG A 211 5.78 -17.84 -1.98
CA ARG A 211 5.68 -17.29 -0.62
C ARG A 211 4.28 -16.71 -0.40
N SER A 212 3.86 -16.64 0.86
CA SER A 212 2.68 -15.86 1.26
C SER A 212 2.92 -14.35 1.16
N LEU A 213 1.84 -13.58 1.02
CA LEU A 213 1.90 -12.12 0.88
C LEU A 213 2.43 -11.44 2.15
N ILE A 214 2.13 -12.00 3.33
CA ILE A 214 2.71 -11.52 4.60
C ILE A 214 4.24 -11.71 4.65
N ASN A 215 4.77 -12.80 4.09
CA ASN A 215 6.21 -13.04 4.03
C ASN A 215 6.88 -12.06 3.07
N GLU A 216 6.22 -11.72 1.97
CA GLU A 216 6.69 -10.69 1.06
C GLU A 216 6.69 -9.30 1.72
N ALA A 217 5.63 -8.94 2.46
CA ALA A 217 5.59 -7.69 3.24
C ALA A 217 6.74 -7.60 4.25
N ALA A 218 6.99 -8.70 4.98
CA ALA A 218 8.09 -8.79 5.95
C ALA A 218 9.45 -8.59 5.28
N ARG A 219 9.67 -9.26 4.14
CA ARG A 219 10.89 -9.15 3.34
C ARG A 219 11.11 -7.74 2.83
N ILE A 220 10.05 -7.06 2.36
CA ILE A 220 10.11 -5.66 1.94
C ILE A 220 10.59 -4.79 3.11
N MET A 221 9.99 -4.93 4.30
CA MET A 221 10.39 -4.14 5.47
C MET A 221 11.83 -4.43 5.90
N SER A 222 12.22 -5.71 5.97
CA SER A 222 13.60 -6.11 6.31
C SER A 222 14.62 -5.48 5.37
N ARG A 223 14.38 -5.53 4.06
CA ARG A 223 15.27 -4.91 3.07
C ARG A 223 15.30 -3.39 3.18
N THR A 224 14.14 -2.74 3.39
CA THR A 224 14.11 -1.30 3.63
C THR A 224 14.99 -0.90 4.81
N VAL A 225 14.95 -1.66 5.91
CA VAL A 225 15.77 -1.38 7.10
C VAL A 225 17.25 -1.65 6.83
N GLU A 226 17.58 -2.78 6.21
CA GLU A 226 18.95 -3.14 5.82
C GLU A 226 19.59 -2.06 4.93
N GLU A 227 18.91 -1.67 3.85
CA GLU A 227 19.34 -0.60 2.94
C GLU A 227 19.52 0.74 3.66
N SER A 228 18.65 1.03 4.64
CA SER A 228 18.72 2.28 5.40
C SER A 228 19.88 2.30 6.40
N ILE A 229 20.21 1.15 6.99
CA ILE A 229 21.38 0.99 7.88
C ILE A 229 22.68 1.10 7.09
N LEU A 230 22.76 0.46 5.92
CA LEU A 230 23.93 0.57 5.04
C LEU A 230 24.20 2.03 4.66
N LYS A 231 23.15 2.79 4.31
CA LYS A 231 23.27 4.23 4.04
C LYS A 231 23.71 5.03 5.26
N ALA A 232 23.25 4.68 6.46
CA ALA A 232 23.64 5.34 7.70
C ALA A 232 25.12 5.13 8.05
N GLY A 233 25.62 3.90 7.86
CA GLY A 233 27.04 3.57 8.08
C GLY A 233 27.97 4.31 7.13
N LEU A 234 27.59 4.42 5.84
CA LEU A 234 28.34 5.20 4.85
C LEU A 234 28.39 6.70 5.21
N SER A 235 27.34 7.26 5.82
CA SER A 235 27.35 8.67 6.23
C SER A 235 28.19 8.94 7.48
N SER A 236 28.29 7.99 8.43
CA SER A 236 29.12 8.16 9.63
C SER A 236 30.62 8.12 9.33
N ASP A 237 31.05 7.39 8.30
CA ASP A 237 32.46 7.32 7.91
C ASP A 237 32.96 8.61 7.23
N VAL A 238 32.05 9.37 6.60
CA VAL A 238 32.38 10.65 5.93
C VAL A 238 32.53 11.80 6.94
N GLU A 239 31.78 11.80 8.05
CA GLU A 239 31.90 12.83 9.10
C GLU A 239 33.16 12.68 9.97
N VAL A 240 33.83 11.52 9.95
CA VAL A 240 35.07 11.26 10.73
C VAL A 240 36.33 11.69 9.97
N GLN A 241 36.22 12.05 8.69
CA GLN A 241 37.34 12.50 7.84
C GLN A 241 37.35 14.02 7.58
N GLY A 242 36.51 14.81 8.26
CA GLY A 242 36.41 16.27 8.13
C GLY A 242 37.05 17.04 9.28
#